data_AF-A0A327U1R2-F1
#
_entry.id   AF-A0A327U1R2-F1
#
_cell.length_a   1.000
_cell.length_b   1.000
_cell.length_c   1.000
_cell.angle_alpha   90.00
_cell.angle_beta   90.00
_cell.angle_gamma   90.00
#
_symmetry.space_group_name_H-M   'P 1'
#
loop_
_entity.id
_entity.type
_entity.pdbx_description
1 polymer ?
#
loop_
_entity_poly.entity_id
_entity_poly.type
_entity_poly.pdbx_seq_one_letter_code
_entity_poly.pdbx_strand_id
1 'polypeptide(L)'
;MNPTPPPESPTLEDIAAAGTRRLRDADRLKKSSDELKELVLAALRAGTHKPTEVAKKSGWTGAHVRKMAREAGIEPDDRYKERAERLRKAQAEEPK
;
A
#
# COMPACT_ATOMS: atom_id res chain seq x y z
N MET A 1 43.35 23.77 -14.25
CA MET A 1 42.37 22.73 -13.86
C MET A 1 42.73 22.31 -12.44
N ASN A 2 41.91 22.66 -11.45
CA ASN A 2 42.15 22.21 -10.07
C ASN A 2 41.84 20.71 -9.97
N PRO A 3 42.71 19.88 -9.40
CA PRO A 3 42.39 18.48 -9.16
C PRO A 3 41.32 18.40 -8.06
N THR A 4 40.18 17.80 -8.38
CA THR A 4 39.20 17.39 -7.37
C THR A 4 39.90 16.44 -6.40
N PRO A 5 39.95 16.71 -5.09
CA PRO A 5 40.53 15.77 -4.14
C PRO A 5 39.77 14.43 -4.19
N PRO A 6 40.45 13.30 -3.94
CA PRO A 6 39.79 12.00 -3.88
C PRO A 6 38.67 12.04 -2.84
N PRO A 7 37.56 11.32 -3.04
CA PRO A 7 36.50 11.27 -2.04
C PRO A 7 37.08 10.72 -0.74
N GLU A 8 37.11 11.54 0.30
CA GLU A 8 37.51 11.09 1.64
C GLU A 8 36.61 9.91 2.04
N SER A 9 37.23 8.86 2.58
CA SER A 9 36.49 7.70 3.08
C SER A 9 35.45 8.17 4.10
N PRO A 10 34.19 7.71 4.01
CA PRO A 10 33.13 8.18 4.88
C PRO A 10 33.50 7.94 6.35
N THR A 11 33.38 8.99 7.16
CA THR A 11 33.68 8.91 8.58
C THR A 11 32.56 8.18 9.32
N LEU A 12 32.81 7.77 10.57
CA LEU A 12 31.77 7.17 11.42
C LEU A 12 30.57 8.13 11.62
N GLU A 13 30.81 9.45 11.63
CA GLU A 13 29.76 10.47 11.71
C GLU A 13 28.91 10.51 10.43
N ASP A 14 29.52 10.38 9.25
CA ASP A 14 28.79 10.33 7.97
C ASP A 14 27.86 9.12 7.90
N ILE A 15 28.34 7.96 8.38
CA ILE A 15 27.56 6.73 8.45
C ILE A 15 26.40 6.87 9.44
N ALA A 16 26.64 7.46 10.62
CA ALA A 16 25.61 7.73 11.61
C ALA A 16 24.53 8.68 11.06
N ALA A 17 24.94 9.76 10.39
CA ALA A 17 24.04 10.71 9.74
C ALA A 17 23.20 10.05 8.62
N ALA A 18 23.80 9.14 7.84
CA ALA A 18 23.06 8.35 6.86
C ALA A 18 22.02 7.43 7.52
N GLY A 19 22.35 6.82 8.66
CA GLY A 19 21.41 6.04 9.47
C GLY A 19 20.21 6.86 9.94
N THR A 20 20.45 8.07 10.48
CA THR A 20 19.36 8.97 10.90
C THR A 20 18.50 9.44 9.73
N ARG A 21 19.10 9.73 8.56
CA ARG A 21 18.36 10.07 7.33
C ARG A 21 17.45 8.92 6.90
N ARG A 22 17.98 7.70 6.84
CA ARG A 22 17.19 6.50 6.51
C ARG A 22 16.02 6.28 7.46
N LEU A 23 16.23 6.51 8.76
CA LEU A 23 15.15 6.42 9.75
C LEU A 23 14.05 7.46 9.50
N ARG A 24 14.43 8.72 9.28
CA ARG A 24 13.46 9.80 8.95
C ARG A 24 12.71 9.52 7.65
N ASP A 25 13.38 8.98 6.64
CA ASP A 25 12.75 8.61 5.38
C ASP A 25 11.77 7.45 5.55
N ALA A 26 12.11 6.46 6.38
CA ALA A 26 11.20 5.38 6.74
C ALA A 26 9.97 5.90 7.48
N ASP A 27 10.15 6.81 8.44
CA ASP A 27 9.04 7.45 9.16
C ASP A 27 8.15 8.26 8.22
N ARG A 28 8.74 9.01 7.29
CA ARG A 28 7.99 9.78 6.28
C ARG A 28 7.20 8.86 5.36
N LEU A 29 7.82 7.77 4.90
CA LEU A 29 7.15 6.77 4.06
C LEU A 29 6.00 6.09 4.80
N LYS A 30 6.20 5.78 6.09
CA LYS A 30 5.15 5.22 6.94
C LYS A 30 3.98 6.19 7.08
N LYS A 31 4.23 7.47 7.37
CA LYS A 31 3.18 8.51 7.44
C LYS A 31 2.40 8.62 6.13
N SER A 32 3.09 8.68 5.00
CA SER A 32 2.45 8.71 3.68
C SER A 32 1.61 7.45 3.40
N SER A 33 2.06 6.29 3.86
CA SER A 33 1.31 5.03 3.73
C SER A 33 0.06 5.00 4.63
N ASP A 34 0.15 5.55 5.84
CA ASP A 34 -0.97 5.66 6.77
C ASP A 34 -2.02 6.66 6.26
N GLU A 35 -1.61 7.81 5.71
CA GLU A 35 -2.51 8.77 5.05
C GLU A 35 -3.22 8.15 3.83
N LEU A 36 -2.49 7.41 3.00
CA LEU A 36 -3.08 6.69 1.87
C LEU A 36 -4.08 5.63 2.33
N LYS A 37 -3.78 4.94 3.44
CA LYS A 37 -4.69 3.97 4.05
C LYS A 37 -6.01 4.62 4.46
N GLU A 38 -5.95 5.77 5.11
CA GLU A 38 -7.16 6.50 5.54
C GLU A 38 -8.01 6.94 4.34
N LEU A 39 -7.39 7.45 3.28
CA LEU A 39 -8.10 7.81 2.04
C LEU A 39 -8.76 6.60 1.37
N VAL A 40 -8.05 5.47 1.30
CA VAL A 40 -8.57 4.21 0.77
C VAL A 40 -9.78 3.73 1.59
N LEU A 41 -9.69 3.76 2.92
CA LEU A 41 -10.80 3.38 3.79
C LEU A 41 -11.98 4.34 3.69
N ALA A 42 -11.75 5.65 3.57
CA ALA A 42 -12.79 6.64 3.35
C ALA A 42 -13.53 6.40 2.03
N ALA A 43 -12.79 6.13 0.94
CA ALA A 43 -13.37 5.81 -0.37
C ALA A 43 -14.21 4.52 -0.34
N LEU A 44 -13.78 3.53 0.44
CA LEU A 44 -14.53 2.28 0.64
C LEU A 44 -15.78 2.50 1.50
N ARG A 45 -15.70 3.29 2.57
CA ARG A 45 -16.85 3.63 3.43
C ARG A 45 -17.92 4.46 2.70
N ALA A 46 -17.49 5.34 1.79
CA ALA A 46 -18.40 6.12 0.97
C ALA A 46 -19.23 5.27 0.00
N GLY A 47 -18.90 3.99 -0.19
CA GLY A 47 -19.64 3.04 -1.04
C GLY A 47 -19.60 3.37 -2.54
N THR A 48 -18.89 4.43 -2.94
CA THR A 48 -18.88 4.95 -4.32
C THR A 48 -17.91 4.19 -5.22
N HIS A 49 -16.91 3.52 -4.64
CA HIS A 49 -15.84 2.85 -5.37
C HIS A 49 -15.66 1.41 -4.93
N LYS A 50 -15.49 0.50 -5.90
CA LYS A 50 -15.24 -0.92 -5.61
C LYS A 50 -13.80 -1.11 -5.12
N PRO A 51 -13.53 -2.08 -4.23
CA PRO A 51 -12.16 -2.40 -3.79
C PRO A 51 -11.15 -2.62 -4.93
N THR A 52 -11.59 -3.16 -6.07
CA THR A 52 -10.75 -3.33 -7.26
C THR A 52 -10.43 -2.03 -7.99
N GLU A 53 -11.33 -1.05 -7.97
CA GLU A 53 -11.11 0.28 -8.56
C GLU A 53 -10.22 1.12 -7.64
N VAL A 54 -10.45 1.03 -6.33
CA VAL A 54 -9.61 1.65 -5.31
C VAL A 54 -8.19 1.10 -5.38
N ALA A 55 -8.02 -0.23 -5.52
CA ALA A 55 -6.72 -0.87 -5.71
C ALA A 55 -5.97 -0.37 -6.95
N LYS A 56 -6.66 -0.22 -8.10
CA LYS A 56 -6.06 0.31 -9.33
C LYS A 56 -5.58 1.75 -9.17
N LYS A 57 -6.30 2.58 -8.40
CA LYS A 57 -5.94 3.98 -8.17
C LYS A 57 -4.92 4.19 -7.06
N SER A 58 -4.89 3.33 -6.05
CA SER A 58 -3.97 3.44 -4.91
C SER A 58 -2.62 2.76 -5.13
N GLY A 59 -2.45 2.01 -6.22
CA GLY A 59 -1.23 1.23 -6.48
C GLY A 59 -1.08 0.02 -5.54
N TRP A 60 -2.13 -0.34 -4.80
CA TRP A 60 -2.13 -1.50 -3.91
C TRP A 60 -2.81 -2.70 -4.54
N THR A 61 -2.47 -3.89 -4.05
CA THR A 61 -3.13 -5.10 -4.54
C THR A 61 -4.58 -5.14 -4.07
N GLY A 62 -5.48 -5.67 -4.91
CA GLY A 62 -6.88 -5.84 -4.54
C GLY A 62 -7.08 -6.73 -3.30
N ALA A 63 -6.17 -7.68 -3.07
CA ALA A 63 -6.16 -8.51 -1.86
C ALA A 63 -5.86 -7.68 -0.60
N HIS A 64 -4.89 -6.77 -0.68
CA HIS A 64 -4.55 -5.87 0.42
C HIS A 64 -5.72 -4.93 0.76
N VAL A 65 -6.33 -4.30 -0.25
CA VAL A 65 -7.51 -3.42 -0.08
C VAL A 65 -8.69 -4.16 0.56
N ARG A 66 -9.00 -5.39 0.11
CA ARG A 66 -10.05 -6.22 0.74
C ARG A 66 -9.72 -6.62 2.18
N LYS A 67 -8.45 -6.80 2.52
CA LYS A 67 -8.02 -7.09 3.89
C LYS A 67 -8.25 -5.88 4.79
N MET A 68 -7.83 -4.70 4.35
CA MET A 68 -8.05 -3.44 5.09
C MET A 68 -9.53 -3.11 5.27
N ALA A 69 -10.35 -3.33 4.24
CA ALA A 69 -11.80 -3.14 4.35
C ALA A 69 -12.40 -3.99 5.50
N ARG A 70 -12.02 -5.27 5.55
CA ARG A 70 -12.45 -6.21 6.61
C ARG A 70 -11.94 -5.80 7.99
N GLU A 71 -10.66 -5.45 8.11
CA GLU A 71 -10.09 -4.97 9.39
C GLU A 71 -10.76 -3.70 9.90
N ALA A 72 -11.19 -2.82 8.99
CA ALA A 72 -11.90 -1.59 9.31
C ALA A 72 -13.41 -1.77 9.57
N GLY A 73 -13.91 -3.01 9.57
CA GLY A 73 -15.33 -3.33 9.77
C GLY A 73 -16.23 -2.85 8.62
N ILE A 74 -15.65 -2.52 7.47
CA ILE A 74 -16.40 -2.16 6.27
C ILE A 74 -16.87 -3.48 5.68
N GLU A 75 -18.09 -3.90 6.05
CA GLU A 75 -18.69 -5.09 5.47
C GLU A 75 -18.67 -4.94 3.94
N PRO A 76 -18.17 -5.94 3.20
CA PRO A 76 -18.38 -5.99 1.78
C PRO A 76 -19.88 -6.10 1.59
N ASP A 77 -20.51 -4.99 1.21
CA ASP A 77 -21.91 -4.87 0.79
C ASP A 77 -22.37 -6.17 0.13
N ASP A 78 -23.58 -6.67 0.38
CA ASP A 78 -23.98 -8.05 0.04
C ASP A 78 -23.73 -8.41 -1.44
N ARG A 79 -23.73 -7.42 -2.33
CA ARG A 79 -23.27 -7.50 -3.74
C ARG A 79 -21.84 -8.04 -3.94
N TYR A 80 -20.95 -7.76 -3.01
CA TYR A 80 -19.55 -8.20 -3.00
C TYR A 80 -19.41 -9.64 -2.53
N LYS A 81 -20.24 -10.09 -1.56
CA LYS A 81 -20.37 -11.52 -1.23
C LYS A 81 -20.85 -12.28 -2.46
N GLU A 82 -21.91 -11.81 -3.09
CA GLU A 82 -22.52 -12.47 -4.26
C GLU A 82 -21.53 -12.57 -5.45
N ARG A 83 -20.73 -11.52 -5.70
CA ARG A 83 -19.72 -11.54 -6.76
C ARG A 83 -18.48 -12.37 -6.40
N ALA A 84 -18.06 -12.40 -5.13
CA ALA A 84 -16.97 -13.25 -4.66
C ALA A 84 -17.35 -14.73 -4.73
N GLU A 85 -18.58 -15.06 -4.36
CA GLU A 85 -19.14 -16.40 -4.54
C GLU A 85 -19.23 -16.78 -6.02
N ARG A 86 -19.70 -15.88 -6.88
CA ARG A 86 -19.74 -16.11 -8.34
C ARG A 86 -18.37 -16.39 -8.92
N LEU A 87 -17.34 -15.65 -8.50
CA LEU A 87 -15.95 -15.85 -8.94
C LEU A 87 -15.34 -17.15 -8.39
N ARG A 88 -15.66 -17.51 -7.14
CA ARG A 88 -15.23 -18.79 -6.53
C ARG A 88 -15.87 -19.98 -7.24
N LYS A 89 -17.15 -19.85 -7.64
CA LYS A 89 -17.86 -20.86 -8.41
C LYS A 89 -17.31 -20.99 -9.83
N ALA A 90 -17.02 -19.87 -10.49
CA ALA A 90 -16.41 -19.87 -11.82
C ALA A 90 -14.99 -20.49 -11.85
N GLN A 91 -14.18 -20.28 -10.81
CA GLN A 91 -12.86 -20.95 -10.70
C GLN A 91 -12.95 -22.44 -10.33
N ALA A 92 -14.07 -22.88 -9.75
CA ALA A 92 -14.33 -24.29 -9.48
C ALA A 92 -14.90 -25.03 -10.71
N GLU A 93 -15.40 -24.30 -11.71
CA GLU A 93 -15.98 -24.81 -12.95
C GLU A 93 -15.03 -24.74 -14.16
N GLU A 94 -13.80 -24.24 -14.05
CA GLU A 94 -12.78 -24.43 -15.09
C GLU A 94 -12.30 -25.90 -15.05
N PRO A 95 -12.64 -26.74 -16.06
CA PRO A 95 -12.08 -28.08 -16.15
C PRO A 95 -10.62 -27.96 -16.55
N LYS A 96 -9.74 -28.65 -15.82
CA LYS A 96 -8.35 -28.85 -16.20
C LYS A 96 -8.24 -29.86 -17.35
#